data_AF-A0A7C7I3Q4-F1
#
_entry.id   AF-A0A7C7I3Q4-F1
#
_cell.length_a   1.000
_cell.length_b   1.000
_cell.length_c   1.000
_cell.angle_alpha   90.00
_cell.angle_beta   90.00
_cell.angle_gamma   90.00
#
_symmetry.space_group_name_H-M   'P 1'
#
loop_
_entity.id
_entity.type
_entity.pdbx_description
1 polymer ?
#
loop_
_entity_poly.entity_id
_entity_poly.type
_entity_poly.pdbx_seq_one_letter_code
_entity_poly.pdbx_strand_id
1 'polypeptide(L)'
;MTFNISIGQKTWGVFQEILKYTLLFILLFQTLLFGQDTKSFSIKMLNERNYPMVIDTSGVYHITIDDKQQSIFKMKGITGTNETEKLTWRTKEKYYWSDGIRTDIYPVVNPSSYTKDGVGYSMVGFLPEMKGKMIVIYGTYYNET
;
A
#
# COMPACT_ATOMS: atom_id res chain seq x y z
N MET A 1 -56.84 -9.59 57.52
CA MET A 1 -56.97 -9.50 56.04
C MET A 1 -55.56 -9.37 55.49
N THR A 2 -55.12 -10.30 54.67
CA THR A 2 -53.75 -10.33 54.11
C THR A 2 -53.83 -10.25 52.59
N PHE A 3 -52.98 -9.42 51.98
CA PHE A 3 -52.84 -9.31 50.53
C PHE A 3 -51.46 -9.83 50.13
N ASN A 4 -51.43 -10.85 49.26
CA ASN A 4 -50.20 -11.34 48.64
C ASN A 4 -50.10 -10.73 47.24
N ILE A 5 -48.99 -10.05 46.96
CA ILE A 5 -48.68 -9.51 45.63
C ILE A 5 -47.59 -10.38 45.01
N SER A 6 -47.91 -11.05 43.89
CA SER A 6 -46.93 -11.72 43.04
C SER A 6 -46.55 -10.76 41.91
N ILE A 7 -45.31 -10.27 41.91
CA ILE A 7 -44.75 -9.48 40.82
C ILE A 7 -44.11 -10.46 39.84
N GLY A 8 -44.72 -10.65 38.67
CA GLY A 8 -44.30 -11.64 37.68
C GLY A 8 -42.91 -11.36 37.10
N GLN A 9 -42.02 -12.34 37.19
CA GLN A 9 -40.64 -12.37 36.64
C GLN A 9 -40.52 -12.26 35.11
N LYS A 10 -41.63 -12.14 34.37
CA LYS A 10 -41.66 -12.33 32.91
C LYS A 10 -40.86 -11.26 32.13
N THR A 11 -40.74 -10.05 32.66
CA THR A 11 -40.04 -8.93 31.99
C THR A 11 -38.54 -8.91 32.27
N TRP A 12 -38.10 -9.50 33.38
CA TRP A 12 -36.69 -9.50 33.79
C TRP A 12 -35.83 -10.39 32.89
N GLY A 13 -36.33 -11.58 32.52
CA GLY A 13 -35.61 -12.47 31.60
C GLY A 13 -35.43 -11.87 30.20
N VAL A 14 -36.46 -11.20 29.68
CA VAL A 14 -36.40 -10.51 28.37
C VAL A 14 -35.40 -9.35 28.40
N PHE A 15 -35.36 -8.59 29.50
CA PHE A 15 -34.38 -7.53 29.70
C PHE A 15 -32.93 -8.05 29.71
N GLN A 16 -32.69 -9.20 30.36
CA GLN A 16 -31.37 -9.84 30.37
C GLN A 16 -30.94 -10.32 28.98
N GLU A 17 -31.86 -10.86 28.18
CA GLU A 17 -31.57 -11.25 26.80
C GLU A 17 -31.25 -10.05 25.92
N ILE A 18 -32.09 -8.99 25.97
CA ILE A 18 -31.84 -7.77 25.21
C ILE A 18 -30.48 -7.17 25.58
N LEU A 19 -30.16 -7.06 26.88
CA LEU A 19 -28.89 -6.55 27.35
C LEU A 19 -27.70 -7.38 26.85
N LYS A 20 -27.83 -8.72 26.85
CA LYS A 20 -26.83 -9.65 26.34
C LYS A 20 -26.58 -9.45 24.85
N TYR A 21 -27.64 -9.35 24.03
CA TYR A 21 -27.51 -9.13 22.59
C TYR A 21 -26.96 -7.73 22.26
N THR A 22 -27.34 -6.71 23.02
CA THR A 22 -26.77 -5.36 22.88
C THR A 22 -25.28 -5.35 23.20
N LEU A 23 -24.84 -6.02 24.27
CA LEU A 23 -23.42 -6.13 24.60
C LEU A 23 -22.64 -6.89 23.51
N LEU A 24 -23.20 -7.99 23.01
CA LEU A 24 -22.59 -8.79 21.94
C LEU A 24 -22.44 -7.96 20.66
N PHE A 25 -23.47 -7.17 20.30
CA PHE A 25 -23.45 -6.28 19.15
C PHE A 25 -22.40 -5.18 19.31
N ILE A 26 -22.28 -4.56 20.49
CA ILE A 26 -21.24 -3.57 20.77
C ILE A 26 -19.86 -4.20 20.62
N LEU A 27 -19.62 -5.38 21.19
CA LEU A 27 -18.33 -6.08 21.05
C LEU A 27 -18.00 -6.39 19.58
N LEU A 28 -18.96 -6.87 18.80
CA LEU A 28 -18.78 -7.12 17.37
C LEU A 28 -18.47 -5.82 16.60
N PHE A 29 -19.17 -4.73 16.94
CA PHE A 29 -18.97 -3.43 16.32
C PHE A 29 -17.59 -2.85 16.63
N GLN A 30 -17.08 -3.01 17.86
CA GLN A 30 -15.71 -2.61 18.21
C GLN A 30 -14.69 -3.41 17.39
N THR A 31 -14.87 -4.72 17.19
CA THR A 31 -13.92 -5.51 16.36
C THR A 31 -13.92 -5.09 14.89
N LEU A 32 -15.07 -4.64 14.35
CA LEU A 32 -15.17 -4.08 13.01
C LEU A 32 -14.51 -2.69 12.88
N LEU A 33 -14.59 -1.87 13.92
CA LEU A 33 -14.01 -0.52 13.93
C LEU A 33 -12.50 -0.52 14.20
N PHE A 34 -12.00 -1.41 15.06
CA PHE A 34 -10.58 -1.48 15.43
C PHE A 34 -9.74 -2.43 14.56
N GLY A 35 -10.36 -3.14 13.61
CA GLY A 35 -9.66 -4.05 12.68
C GLY A 35 -8.90 -3.38 11.54
N GLN A 36 -8.87 -2.03 11.48
CA GLN A 36 -8.21 -1.27 10.41
C GLN A 36 -6.92 -0.56 10.84
N ASP A 37 -6.05 -1.24 11.59
CA ASP A 37 -4.63 -0.86 11.60
C ASP A 37 -3.96 -1.41 10.34
N THR A 38 -4.35 -0.88 9.18
CA THR A 38 -3.52 -1.02 7.98
C THR A 38 -2.34 -0.10 8.17
N LYS A 39 -1.23 -0.62 8.70
CA LYS A 39 0.10 -0.03 8.55
C LYS A 39 0.21 0.54 7.13
N SER A 40 0.13 1.86 6.98
CA SER A 40 -0.14 2.46 5.66
C SER A 40 1.09 2.34 4.77
N PHE A 41 1.02 1.51 3.73
CA PHE A 41 2.07 1.43 2.74
C PHE A 41 1.98 2.60 1.78
N SER A 42 3.08 3.33 1.63
CA SER A 42 3.17 4.44 0.69
C SER A 42 4.38 4.32 -0.21
N ILE A 43 4.22 4.76 -1.46
CA ILE A 43 5.25 4.75 -2.48
C ILE A 43 5.47 6.19 -2.94
N LYS A 44 6.73 6.59 -3.07
CA LYS A 44 7.13 7.90 -3.59
C LYS A 44 8.29 7.73 -4.55
N MET A 45 8.32 8.51 -5.62
CA MET A 45 9.50 8.63 -6.47
C MET A 45 10.33 9.85 -6.05
N LEU A 46 11.63 9.65 -5.87
CA LEU A 46 12.61 10.67 -5.49
C LEU A 46 13.48 11.01 -6.69
N ASN A 47 13.67 12.30 -6.89
CA ASN A 47 14.46 12.85 -7.99
C ASN A 47 15.75 13.49 -7.45
N GLU A 48 16.73 12.66 -7.12
CA GLU A 48 18.01 13.11 -6.56
C GLU A 48 18.93 13.75 -7.60
N ARG A 49 18.63 13.58 -8.89
CA ARG A 49 19.41 14.12 -10.02
C ARG A 49 18.81 15.40 -10.62
N ASN A 50 17.72 15.90 -10.03
CA ASN A 50 17.04 17.13 -10.42
C ASN A 50 16.58 17.17 -11.89
N TYR A 51 16.08 16.05 -12.42
CA TYR A 51 15.41 16.04 -13.72
C TYR A 51 14.13 16.90 -13.69
N PRO A 52 13.65 17.44 -14.82
CA PRO A 52 12.37 18.15 -14.83
C PRO A 52 11.24 17.16 -14.48
N MET A 53 10.61 17.37 -13.31
CA MET A 53 9.56 16.52 -12.77
C MET A 53 8.50 17.38 -12.09
N VAL A 54 7.24 17.14 -12.44
CA VAL A 54 6.06 17.76 -11.82
C VAL A 54 5.11 16.66 -11.37
N ILE A 55 4.47 16.84 -10.21
CA ILE A 55 3.42 15.95 -9.73
C ILE A 55 2.09 16.68 -9.89
N ASP A 56 1.12 16.06 -10.55
CA ASP A 56 -0.22 16.64 -10.68
C ASP A 56 -1.09 16.41 -9.43
N THR A 57 -2.31 16.94 -9.48
CA THR A 57 -3.29 16.82 -8.38
C THR A 57 -3.78 15.40 -8.13
N SER A 58 -3.59 14.49 -9.10
CA SER A 58 -3.94 13.07 -8.99
C SER A 58 -2.75 12.23 -8.49
N GLY A 59 -1.60 12.85 -8.21
CA GLY A 59 -0.39 12.17 -7.77
C GLY A 59 0.41 11.51 -8.90
N VAL A 60 0.11 11.82 -10.16
CA VAL A 60 0.86 11.30 -11.31
C VAL A 60 2.12 12.13 -11.52
N TYR A 61 3.24 11.43 -11.69
CA TYR A 61 4.53 12.03 -11.96
C TYR A 61 4.71 12.28 -13.46
N HIS A 62 4.79 13.56 -13.84
CA HIS A 62 5.13 14.02 -15.18
C HIS A 62 6.62 14.32 -15.24
N ILE A 63 7.38 13.43 -15.86
CA ILE A 63 8.84 13.55 -16.01
C ILE A 63 9.21 13.92 -17.44
N THR A 64 10.19 14.81 -17.59
CA THR A 64 10.87 15.02 -18.87
C THR A 64 12.12 14.17 -18.90
N ILE A 65 12.16 13.22 -19.84
CA ILE A 65 13.32 12.34 -20.05
C ILE A 65 14.07 12.76 -21.32
N ASP A 66 15.39 12.55 -21.29
CA ASP A 66 16.30 12.81 -22.41
C ASP A 66 16.05 11.81 -23.57
N ASP A 67 16.34 12.23 -24.80
CA ASP A 67 16.13 11.42 -26.01
C ASP A 67 17.32 10.49 -26.33
N LYS A 68 18.43 10.63 -25.61
CA LYS A 68 19.68 9.88 -25.81
C LYS A 68 20.14 9.15 -24.56
N GLN A 69 19.70 9.58 -23.38
CA GLN A 69 20.18 9.06 -22.11
C GLN A 69 19.05 8.57 -21.21
N GLN A 70 19.33 7.49 -20.49
CA GLN A 70 18.45 6.97 -19.45
C GLN A 70 18.30 8.00 -18.32
N SER A 71 17.06 8.20 -17.86
CA SER A 71 16.78 8.99 -16.67
C SER A 71 16.61 8.08 -15.45
N ILE A 72 17.35 8.34 -14.37
CA ILE A 72 17.42 7.46 -13.19
C ILE A 72 16.81 8.13 -11.96
N PHE A 73 15.79 7.52 -11.37
CA PHE A 73 15.14 7.98 -10.13
C PHE A 73 15.18 6.90 -9.06
N LYS A 74 14.83 7.26 -7.82
CA LYS A 74 14.75 6.31 -6.70
C LYS A 74 13.30 6.14 -6.26
N MET A 75 12.81 4.92 -6.27
CA MET A 75 11.51 4.56 -5.67
C MET A 75 11.71 4.32 -4.18
N LYS A 76 10.96 5.04 -3.35
CA LYS A 76 10.91 4.91 -1.90
C LYS A 76 9.61 4.22 -1.52
N GLY A 77 9.70 3.06 -0.87
CA GLY A 77 8.60 2.42 -0.19
C GLY A 77 8.68 2.70 1.30
N ILE A 78 7.55 3.03 1.93
CA ILE A 78 7.44 3.25 3.37
C ILE A 78 6.38 2.27 3.89
N THR A 79 6.78 1.39 4.79
CA THR A 79 5.91 0.48 5.52
C THR A 79 5.63 1.04 6.92
N GLY A 80 4.61 0.51 7.60
CA GLY A 80 4.24 0.97 8.95
C GLY A 80 4.94 0.23 10.08
N THR A 81 6.09 -0.41 9.82
CA THR A 81 6.88 -1.13 10.84
C THR A 81 8.31 -0.61 10.86
N ASN A 82 9.06 -0.92 11.92
CA ASN A 82 10.52 -0.74 11.92
C ASN A 82 11.26 -2.03 11.54
N GLU A 83 10.53 -3.05 11.10
CA GLU A 83 11.08 -4.35 10.75
C GLU A 83 11.71 -4.32 9.35
N THR A 84 12.61 -5.26 9.10
CA THR A 84 13.18 -5.50 7.78
C THR A 84 12.18 -6.31 6.97
N GLU A 85 11.50 -5.65 6.05
CA GLU A 85 10.48 -6.22 5.18
C GLU A 85 10.98 -6.21 3.73
N LYS A 86 10.67 -7.27 2.98
CA LYS A 86 10.97 -7.34 1.55
C LYS A 86 9.91 -6.57 0.77
N LEU A 87 10.35 -5.53 0.06
CA LEU A 87 9.56 -4.85 -0.94
C LEU A 87 9.77 -5.52 -2.29
N THR A 88 8.67 -5.89 -2.95
CA THR A 88 8.67 -6.42 -4.31
C THR A 88 8.07 -5.39 -5.26
N TRP A 89 8.80 -5.09 -6.33
CA TRP A 89 8.45 -4.10 -7.33
C TRP A 89 8.19 -4.77 -8.68
N ARG A 90 7.15 -4.32 -9.39
CA ARG A 90 6.84 -4.82 -10.73
C ARG A 90 6.33 -3.71 -11.62
N THR A 91 6.68 -3.74 -12.89
CA THR A 91 6.01 -2.92 -13.90
C THR A 91 4.81 -3.66 -14.45
N LYS A 92 3.74 -2.92 -14.77
CA LYS A 92 2.55 -3.50 -15.39
C LYS A 92 2.89 -4.11 -16.75
N GLU A 93 3.58 -3.33 -17.57
CA GLU A 93 3.98 -3.71 -18.93
C GLU A 93 5.43 -4.19 -18.93
N LYS A 94 5.77 -5.03 -19.92
CA LYS A 94 7.16 -5.41 -20.22
C LYS A 94 7.77 -4.39 -21.18
N TYR A 95 8.96 -3.94 -20.84
CA TYR A 95 9.77 -3.10 -21.70
C TYR A 95 10.97 -3.90 -22.16
N TYR A 96 11.52 -3.51 -23.30
CA TYR A 96 12.64 -4.21 -23.92
C TYR A 96 13.72 -3.20 -24.26
N TRP A 97 14.96 -3.65 -24.16
CA TRP A 97 16.11 -2.91 -24.66
C TRP A 97 16.77 -3.74 -25.76
N SER A 98 17.44 -3.06 -26.69
CA SER A 98 18.21 -3.71 -27.76
C SER A 98 19.48 -2.93 -28.05
N ASP A 99 20.56 -3.66 -28.35
CA ASP A 99 21.83 -3.13 -28.86
C ASP A 99 21.96 -3.29 -30.39
N GLY A 100 20.87 -3.64 -31.08
CA GLY A 100 20.86 -3.94 -32.51
C GLY A 100 21.24 -5.39 -32.88
N ILE A 101 21.75 -6.18 -31.93
CA ILE A 101 22.11 -7.60 -32.12
C ILE A 101 21.24 -8.50 -31.24
N ARG A 102 20.94 -8.06 -30.02
CA ARG A 102 20.14 -8.77 -29.02
C ARG A 102 18.98 -7.90 -28.56
N THR A 103 17.93 -8.55 -28.08
CA THR A 103 16.79 -7.90 -27.42
C THR A 103 16.50 -8.68 -26.15
N ASP A 104 16.33 -7.98 -25.03
CA ASP A 104 16.00 -8.60 -23.74
C ASP A 104 15.03 -7.70 -22.95
N ILE A 105 14.40 -8.27 -21.92
CA ILE A 105 13.49 -7.58 -21.02
C ILE A 105 14.28 -6.56 -20.20
N TYR A 106 13.82 -5.32 -20.24
CA TYR A 106 14.38 -4.23 -19.47
C TYR A 106 13.61 -4.07 -18.14
N PRO A 107 14.26 -4.30 -16.99
CA PRO A 107 13.65 -4.05 -15.69
C PRO A 107 13.66 -2.56 -15.39
N VAL A 108 12.53 -1.88 -15.64
CA VAL A 108 12.36 -0.44 -15.35
C VAL A 108 12.64 -0.12 -13.87
N VAL A 109 12.31 -1.07 -12.98
CA VAL A 109 12.56 -0.97 -11.54
C VAL A 109 13.30 -2.22 -11.08
N ASN A 110 14.25 -2.08 -10.15
CA ASN A 110 14.84 -3.26 -9.52
C ASN A 110 13.74 -4.02 -8.76
N PRO A 111 13.57 -5.34 -9.02
CA PRO A 111 12.37 -6.08 -8.63
C PRO A 111 12.24 -6.31 -7.13
N SER A 112 13.30 -6.11 -6.36
CA SER A 112 13.29 -6.31 -4.92
C SER A 112 14.18 -5.29 -4.19
N SER A 113 13.72 -4.85 -3.02
CA SER A 113 14.51 -4.10 -2.05
C SER A 113 14.08 -4.48 -0.63
N TYR A 114 14.85 -4.11 0.39
CA TYR A 114 14.51 -4.36 1.79
C TYR A 114 14.38 -3.04 2.55
N THR A 115 13.47 -2.99 3.51
CA THR A 115 13.33 -1.84 4.39
C THR A 115 14.41 -1.83 5.47
N LYS A 116 14.75 -0.63 5.92
CA LYS A 116 15.41 -0.36 7.20
C LYS A 116 14.61 0.72 7.89
N ASP A 117 14.19 0.50 9.13
CA ASP A 117 13.32 1.42 9.88
C ASP A 117 12.05 1.78 9.08
N GLY A 118 11.43 0.77 8.46
CA GLY A 118 10.22 0.93 7.65
C GLY A 118 10.41 1.55 6.27
N VAL A 119 11.65 1.85 5.86
CA VAL A 119 11.91 2.54 4.60
C VAL A 119 12.81 1.71 3.70
N GLY A 120 12.34 1.39 2.50
CA GLY A 120 13.09 0.68 1.47
C GLY A 120 13.22 1.50 0.19
N TYR A 121 14.30 1.25 -0.56
CA TYR A 121 14.59 1.98 -1.79
C TYR A 121 14.90 1.04 -2.94
N SER A 122 14.36 1.34 -4.11
CA SER A 122 14.68 0.66 -5.37
C SER A 122 15.04 1.67 -6.45
N MET A 123 15.93 1.29 -7.36
CA MET A 123 16.31 2.14 -8.49
C MET A 123 15.30 1.96 -9.62
N VAL A 124 14.95 3.09 -10.24
CA VAL A 124 14.08 3.15 -11.42
C VAL A 124 14.84 3.80 -12.56
N GLY A 125 14.67 3.28 -13.75
CA GLY A 125 15.31 3.76 -14.97
C GLY A 125 14.30 3.88 -16.10
N PHE A 126 14.20 5.07 -16.68
CA PHE A 126 13.39 5.30 -17.87
C PHE A 126 14.31 5.46 -19.08
N LEU A 127 14.14 4.57 -20.06
CA LEU A 127 14.87 4.64 -21.32
C LEU A 127 14.25 5.69 -22.27
N PRO A 128 15.02 6.26 -23.21
CA PRO A 128 14.49 7.22 -24.20
C PRO A 128 13.25 6.72 -24.95
N GLU A 129 13.17 5.41 -25.25
CA GLU A 129 12.07 4.76 -25.96
C GLU A 129 10.77 4.69 -25.14
N MET A 130 10.80 5.10 -23.87
CA MET A 130 9.63 5.23 -23.00
C MET A 130 8.98 6.62 -23.10
N LYS A 131 9.56 7.55 -23.86
CA LYS A 131 9.00 8.88 -24.05
C LYS A 131 7.58 8.81 -24.61
N GLY A 132 6.66 9.54 -23.99
CA GLY A 132 5.24 9.56 -24.35
C GLY A 132 4.44 8.33 -23.89
N LYS A 133 5.03 7.41 -23.12
CA LYS A 133 4.33 6.24 -22.55
C LYS A 133 3.99 6.47 -21.08
N MET A 134 2.84 5.94 -20.67
CA MET A 134 2.48 5.86 -19.25
C MET A 134 3.10 4.60 -18.65
N ILE A 135 3.99 4.79 -17.67
CA ILE A 135 4.64 3.69 -16.96
C ILE A 135 3.95 3.48 -15.62
N VAL A 136 3.43 2.27 -15.39
CA VAL A 136 2.78 1.90 -14.13
C VAL A 136 3.67 0.91 -13.38
N ILE A 137 4.03 1.28 -12.15
CA ILE A 137 4.89 0.49 -11.25
C ILE A 137 4.10 0.18 -9.98
N TYR A 138 4.03 -1.09 -9.61
CA TYR A 138 3.42 -1.56 -8.39
C TYR A 138 4.49 -1.91 -7.36
N GLY A 139 4.27 -1.51 -6.11
CA GLY A 139 5.00 -2.01 -4.95
C GLY A 139 4.10 -2.91 -4.13
N THR A 140 4.67 -3.96 -3.55
CA THR A 140 4.02 -4.83 -2.57
C THR A 140 5.04 -5.18 -1.50
N TYR A 141 4.58 -5.42 -0.28
CA TYR A 141 5.42 -5.92 0.81
C TYR A 141 4.60 -6.97 1.54
N TYR A 142 5.21 -8.12 1.78
CA TYR A 142 4.60 -9.19 2.56
C TYR A 142 5.32 -9.21 3.90
N ASN A 143 4.52 -9.19 4.97
CA ASN A 143 4.98 -9.55 6.29
C ASN A 143 5.24 -11.06 6.23
N GLU A 144 6.50 -11.49 6.12
CA GLU A 144 6.85 -12.90 6.33
C GLU A 144 6.67 -13.17 7.83
N THR A 145 5.44 -13.45 8.25
CA THR A 145 5.14 -14.08 9.54
C THR A 145 5.59 -15.53 9.56
#